data_AF-A0A965WAY4-F1
#
_entry.id   AF-A0A965WAY4-F1
#
_cell.length_a   1.000
_cell.length_b   1.000
_cell.length_c   1.000
_cell.angle_alpha   90.00
_cell.angle_beta   90.00
_cell.angle_gamma   90.00
#
_symmetry.space_group_name_H-M   'P 1'
#
loop_
_entity.id
_entity.type
_entity.pdbx_description
1 polymer ?
#
loop_
_entity_poly.entity_id
_entity_poly.type
_entity_poly.pdbx_seq_one_letter_code
_entity_poly.pdbx_strand_id
1 'polypeptide(L)' 'MGKFIYQFGLAIVLLSFFGSADATSEKQIRAELQKRLGTSANVRNVTPSAIPGLFEVQVNNEIFYTDSKAKYLIQGEMIE' A
#
# COMPACT_ATOMS: atom_id res chain seq x y z
N MET A 1 -32.59 8.50 -35.87
CA MET A 1 -32.15 8.61 -34.46
C MET A 1 -31.29 7.41 -34.04
N GLY A 2 -30.03 7.29 -34.49
CA GLY A 2 -29.20 6.12 -34.14
C GLY A 2 -27.72 6.38 -33.90
N LYS A 3 -27.18 7.50 -34.40
CA LYS A 3 -25.74 7.83 -34.32
C LYS A 3 -25.38 8.70 -33.10
N PHE A 4 -26.37 9.36 -32.49
CA PHE A 4 -26.18 10.22 -31.30
C PHE A 4 -26.11 9.43 -29.98
N ILE A 5 -26.64 8.21 -29.95
CA ILE A 5 -26.68 7.36 -28.74
C ILE A 5 -25.29 6.73 -28.48
N TYR A 6 -24.52 6.45 -29.54
CA TYR A 6 -23.15 5.90 -29.43
C TYR A 6 -22.12 6.93 -28.95
N GLN A 7 -22.33 8.22 -29.24
CA GLN A 7 -21.40 9.30 -28.84
C GLN A 7 -21.49 9.57 -27.32
N PHE A 8 -22.65 9.38 -26.71
CA PHE A 8 -22.85 9.55 -25.26
C PHE A 8 -22.49 8.29 -24.44
N GLY A 9 -22.57 7.09 -25.03
CA GLY A 9 -22.19 5.84 -24.35
C GLY A 9 -20.68 5.64 -24.19
N LEU A 10 -19.86 6.28 -25.03
CA LEU A 10 -18.40 6.08 -25.04
C LEU A 10 -17.66 6.85 -23.93
N ALA A 11 -18.29 7.84 -23.29
CA ALA A 11 -17.64 8.69 -22.30
C ALA A 11 -17.53 8.07 -20.89
N ILE A 12 -18.25 6.97 -20.60
CA ILE A 12 -18.31 6.39 -19.24
C ILE A 12 -17.22 5.32 -19.00
N VAL A 13 -16.54 4.83 -20.04
CA VAL A 13 -15.54 3.75 -19.89
C VAL A 13 -14.17 4.24 -19.39
N LEU A 14 -13.90 5.56 -19.38
CA LEU A 14 -12.57 6.10 -19.08
C LEU A 14 -12.30 6.47 -17.61
N LEU A 15 -13.24 6.31 -16.68
CA LEU A 15 -13.05 6.74 -15.28
C LEU A 15 -12.59 5.66 -14.28
N SER A 16 -12.42 4.41 -14.70
CA SER A 16 -12.28 3.29 -13.75
C SER A 16 -10.84 2.88 -13.40
N PHE A 17 -9.82 3.71 -13.66
CA PHE A 17 -8.40 3.31 -13.49
C PHE A 17 -7.63 4.06 -12.38
N PHE A 18 -8.31 4.55 -11.34
CA PHE A 18 -7.64 5.11 -10.17
C PHE A 18 -7.79 4.17 -8.98
N GLY A 19 -6.69 3.50 -8.59
CA GLY A 19 -6.55 2.93 -7.24
C GLY A 19 -6.08 1.48 -7.19
N SER A 20 -4.81 1.21 -7.49
CA SER A 20 -4.12 -0.01 -7.06
C SER A 20 -2.60 0.19 -6.99
N ALA A 21 -2.13 1.34 -6.50
CA ALA A 21 -0.69 1.56 -6.30
C ALA A 21 -0.18 0.88 -5.02
N ASP A 22 -1.02 0.78 -3.99
CA ASP A 22 -0.63 0.29 -2.66
C ASP A 22 -0.35 -1.21 -2.60
N ALA A 23 -1.04 -2.03 -3.42
CA ALA A 23 -0.85 -3.48 -3.41
C ALA A 23 0.55 -3.91 -3.86
N THR A 24 1.19 -3.12 -4.72
CA THR A 24 2.59 -3.35 -5.14
C THR A 24 3.55 -2.99 -4.02
N SER A 25 3.32 -1.86 -3.35
CA SER A 25 4.14 -1.39 -2.23
C SER A 25 4.08 -2.34 -1.04
N GLU A 26 2.91 -2.85 -0.64
CA GLU A 26 2.79 -3.82 0.45
C GLU A 26 3.67 -5.06 0.21
N LYS A 27 3.58 -5.67 -0.98
CA LYS A 27 4.34 -6.88 -1.29
C LYS A 27 5.84 -6.62 -1.26
N GLN A 28 6.28 -5.48 -1.78
CA GLN A 28 7.67 -5.07 -1.77
C GLN A 28 8.16 -4.83 -0.33
N ILE A 29 7.40 -4.08 0.47
CA ILE A 29 7.72 -3.81 1.88
C ILE A 29 7.85 -5.11 2.66
N ARG A 30 6.88 -6.03 2.54
CA ARG A 30 6.90 -7.34 3.21
C ARG A 30 8.17 -8.12 2.83
N ALA A 31 8.50 -8.18 1.55
CA ALA A 31 9.67 -8.91 1.06
C ALA A 31 10.99 -8.32 1.58
N GLU A 32 11.14 -6.99 1.53
CA GLU A 32 12.33 -6.31 2.02
C GLU A 32 12.48 -6.43 3.53
N LEU A 33 11.40 -6.27 4.31
CA LEU A 33 11.46 -6.45 5.75
C LEU A 33 11.77 -7.88 6.15
N GLN A 34 11.25 -8.88 5.44
CA GLN A 34 11.62 -10.29 5.68
C GLN A 34 13.12 -10.54 5.45
N LYS A 35 13.71 -9.92 4.43
CA LYS A 35 15.16 -10.02 4.17
C LYS A 35 15.98 -9.36 5.27
N ARG A 36 15.53 -8.21 5.78
CA ARG A 36 16.27 -7.42 6.77
C ARG A 36 16.15 -7.96 8.19
N LEU A 37 14.95 -8.38 8.58
CA LEU A 37 14.65 -8.89 9.92
C LEU A 37 14.88 -10.41 10.04
N GLY A 38 15.06 -11.10 8.91
CA GLY A 38 15.29 -12.54 8.84
C GLY A 38 14.00 -13.36 8.92
N THR A 39 14.13 -14.67 8.72
CA THR A 39 13.01 -15.63 8.67
C THR A 39 12.23 -15.76 9.99
N SER A 40 12.79 -15.28 11.10
CA SER A 40 12.12 -15.28 12.41
C SER A 40 11.10 -14.15 12.56
N ALA A 41 11.19 -13.11 11.74
CA ALA A 41 10.23 -12.01 11.79
C ALA A 41 8.97 -12.37 11.01
N ASN A 42 7.84 -12.46 11.72
CA ASN A 42 6.55 -12.74 11.09
C ASN A 42 5.88 -11.42 10.68
N VAL A 43 6.08 -11.00 9.43
CA VAL A 43 5.46 -9.80 8.85
C VAL A 43 4.04 -10.14 8.39
N ARG A 44 3.04 -9.81 9.22
CA ARG A 44 1.64 -10.17 8.97
C ARG A 44 0.96 -9.17 8.04
N ASN A 45 0.86 -7.92 8.50
CA ASN A 45 0.08 -6.88 7.83
C ASN A 45 0.98 -5.68 7.49
N VAL A 46 0.77 -5.10 6.31
CA VAL A 46 1.37 -3.83 5.90
C VAL A 46 0.23 -2.93 5.45
N THR A 47 0.04 -1.79 6.12
CA THR A 47 -1.06 -0.87 5.85
C THR A 47 -0.54 0.56 5.71
N PRO A 48 -1.16 1.40 4.87
CA PRO A 48 -0.82 2.83 4.85
C PRO A 48 -1.15 3.45 6.21
N SER A 49 -0.26 4.29 6.73
CA SER A 49 -0.48 5.04 7.96
C SER A 49 -1.22 6.36 7.69
N ALA A 50 -1.58 7.10 8.74
CA ALA A 50 -2.12 8.44 8.61
C ALA A 50 -1.14 9.44 7.97
N ILE A 51 0.17 9.17 8.04
CA ILE A 51 1.22 10.00 7.42
C ILE A 51 1.46 9.52 5.98
N PRO A 52 1.23 10.37 4.97
CA PRO A 52 1.47 10.01 3.57
C PRO A 52 2.90 9.54 3.31
N GLY A 53 3.03 8.39 2.64
CA GLY A 53 4.33 7.78 2.31
C GLY A 53 4.93 6.91 3.42
N LEU A 54 4.28 6.82 4.57
CA LEU A 54 4.64 5.94 5.67
C LEU A 54 3.61 4.80 5.80
N PHE A 55 4.11 3.61 6.08
CA PHE A 55 3.34 2.38 6.22
C PHE A 55 3.54 1.80 7.60
N GLU A 56 2.46 1.30 8.18
CA GLU A 56 2.47 0.50 9.40
C GLU A 56 2.70 -0.96 9.02
N VAL A 57 3.58 -1.61 9.76
CA VAL A 57 3.94 -3.01 9.55
C VAL A 57 3.81 -3.75 10.85
N GLN A 58 2.91 -4.73 10.88
CA GLN A 58 2.75 -5.61 12.02
C GLN A 58 3.76 -6.76 11.94
N VAL A 59 4.73 -6.75 12.84
CA VAL A 59 5.75 -7.79 12.96
C VAL A 59 5.57 -8.48 14.30
N ASN A 60 5.27 -9.78 14.29
CA ASN A 60 4.91 -10.55 15.48
C ASN A 60 3.71 -9.93 16.22
N ASN A 61 3.97 -9.20 17.31
CA ASN A 61 2.98 -8.53 18.16
C ASN A 61 3.24 -7.02 18.30
N GLU A 62 4.17 -6.47 17.52
CA GLU A 62 4.54 -5.07 17.54
C GLU A 62 4.22 -4.39 16.19
N ILE A 63 3.99 -3.08 16.24
CA ILE A 63 3.78 -2.24 15.07
C ILE A 63 5.07 -1.44 14.83
N PHE A 64 5.56 -1.51 13.59
CA PHE A 64 6.66 -0.71 13.10
C PHE A 64 6.18 0.22 12.00
N TYR A 65 6.94 1.28 11.75
CA TYR A 65 6.67 2.19 10.65
C TYR A 65 7.82 2.18 9.63
N THR A 66 7.49 2.32 8.36
CA THR A 66 8.47 2.27 7.28
C THR A 66 8.05 3.08 6.06
N ASP A 67 9.00 3.51 5.24
CA ASP A 67 8.73 4.17 3.96
C ASP A 67 8.31 3.16 2.89
N SER A 68 7.79 3.63 1.75
CA SER A 68 7.33 2.78 0.64
C SER A 68 8.37 1.81 0.07
N LYS A 69 9.67 2.03 0.34
CA LYS A 69 10.78 1.17 -0.10
C LYS A 69 11.36 0.30 1.01
N ALA A 70 10.78 0.31 2.21
CA ALA A 70 11.29 -0.38 3.40
C ALA A 70 12.75 -0.04 3.75
N LYS A 71 13.19 1.19 3.42
CA LYS A 71 14.57 1.64 3.62
C LYS A 71 14.83 1.94 5.09
N TYR A 72 13.88 2.60 5.76
CA TYR A 72 13.96 2.95 7.17
C TYR A 72 12.92 2.18 7.97
N LEU A 73 13.31 1.65 9.12
CA LEU A 73 12.39 1.00 10.06
C LEU A 73 12.37 1.82 11.34
N ILE A 74 11.17 2.17 11.80
CA ILE A 74 10.93 3.01 12.97
C ILE A 74 10.10 2.19 13.94
N GLN A 75 10.51 2.18 15.21
CA GLN A 75 9.79 1.53 16.30
C GLN A 75 9.21 2.60 17.22
N GLY A 76 7.94 2.47 17.57
CA GLY A 76 7.26 3.42 18.46
C GLY A 76 5.75 3.37 18.28
N GLU A 77 5.07 4.37 18.85
CA GLU A 77 3.63 4.56 18.71
C GLU A 77 3.35 5.86 17.96
N MET A 78 2.43 5.82 16.99
CA MET A 78 1.87 7.02 16.39
C MET A 78 0.75 7.54 17.29
N ILE A 79 0.86 8.79 17.72
CA ILE A 79 -0.13 9.48 18.55
C ILE A 79 -0.66 10.67 17.74
N GLU A 80 -1.98 10.86 17.76
CA GLU A 80 -2.68 11.99 17.14
C GLU A 80 -2.90 13.14 18.14
#